data_AF-A0A179IFN1-F1
#
_entry.id   AF-A0A179IFN1-F1
#
_cell.length_a   1.000
_cell.length_b   1.000
_cell.length_c   1.000
_cell.angle_alpha   90.00
_cell.angle_beta   90.00
_cell.angle_gamma   90.00
#
_symmetry.space_group_name_H-M   'P 1'
#
loop_
_entity.id
_entity.type
_entity.pdbx_description
1 polymer ?
#
loop_
_entity_poly.entity_id
_entity_poly.type
_entity_poly.pdbx_seq_one_letter_code
_entity_poly.pdbx_strand_id
1 'polypeptide(L)'
;MTDHGDNEPLLVGASAERSPVSRRTFWRVVLLSYTMLFCSQLYASSFNTVLFETLEGLLCRDMFGDVGDPLADPRCKGEAVQSELSLLTSIEASFEMIPPMVCGIVYGLVADVYGRRPILMLSTFGAVLYGALDIAICMFVFMSHCGMVVGFFAACLMPETITIGEKTHDTVDDAAPFSKKLSARVAELRAQSVSSLRDMFWGGNTKLTLLLFSTLFTGVGKQLVGSVMKQYAVKRYELSWARAGIILSYANLLRLGLCFLGIPLLTTALRRAKVLPITQDAWISRISVLVAVVCSCLAGAATDVGDFTVSIVLYAFSYCLEPTVRSLVVSMGRGAGTGSIVSAMEVLTAVSIAIAGPIIAATFRLGMKLGGDWIGLPMYIGGGIMVPGALILWLMRFDEEIAEELAEESEGLL
;
A
#
# COMPACT_ATOMS: atom_id res chain seq x y z
N MET A 1 -32.13 -11.92 -51.69
CA MET A 1 -31.60 -10.56 -51.61
C MET A 1 -31.69 -10.14 -50.16
N THR A 2 -30.61 -10.44 -49.44
CA THR A 2 -30.44 -10.27 -48.00
C THR A 2 -29.73 -8.94 -47.78
N ASP A 3 -30.34 -8.07 -46.98
CA ASP A 3 -29.82 -6.77 -46.58
C ASP A 3 -29.00 -6.96 -45.29
N HIS A 4 -27.68 -6.74 -45.37
CA HIS A 4 -26.76 -6.75 -44.23
C HIS A 4 -26.56 -5.30 -43.80
N GLY A 5 -27.24 -4.89 -42.73
CA GLY A 5 -26.93 -3.67 -42.00
C GLY A 5 -25.73 -3.91 -41.10
N ASP A 6 -24.66 -3.16 -41.36
CA ASP A 6 -23.41 -3.16 -40.61
C ASP A 6 -23.63 -2.65 -39.18
N ASN A 7 -23.33 -3.50 -38.19
CA ASN A 7 -23.15 -3.10 -36.80
C ASN A 7 -21.73 -2.58 -36.62
N GLU A 8 -21.53 -1.30 -36.89
CA GLU A 8 -20.32 -0.57 -36.53
C GLU A 8 -20.34 -0.28 -35.02
N PRO A 9 -19.30 -0.65 -34.24
CA PRO A 9 -19.23 -0.28 -32.84
C PRO A 9 -18.97 1.24 -32.75
N LEU A 10 -19.97 1.97 -32.24
CA LEU A 10 -19.90 3.38 -31.90
C LEU A 10 -18.62 3.69 -31.11
N LEU A 11 -17.63 4.23 -31.81
CA LEU A 11 -16.43 4.82 -31.24
C LEU A 11 -16.86 5.92 -30.27
N VAL A 12 -16.56 5.70 -28.99
CA VAL A 12 -16.60 6.69 -27.92
C VAL A 12 -15.55 7.76 -28.28
N GLY A 13 -15.99 8.77 -29.01
CA GLY A 13 -15.18 9.87 -29.51
C GLY A 13 -15.92 11.20 -29.40
N ALA A 14 -16.64 11.43 -28.31
CA ALA A 14 -17.05 12.78 -27.92
C ALA A 14 -16.03 13.27 -26.88
N SER A 15 -15.01 13.98 -27.36
CA SER A 15 -14.07 14.75 -26.56
C SER A 15 -14.85 15.77 -25.71
N ALA A 16 -15.21 15.36 -24.49
CA ALA A 16 -15.68 16.24 -23.46
C ALA A 16 -14.54 17.21 -23.11
N GLU A 17 -14.65 18.47 -23.55
CA GLU A 17 -13.78 19.55 -23.11
C GLU A 17 -13.80 19.60 -21.57
N ARG A 18 -12.76 19.05 -20.94
CA ARG A 18 -12.56 19.19 -19.50
C ARG A 18 -12.23 20.65 -19.22
N SER A 19 -13.19 21.38 -18.65
CA SER A 19 -12.90 22.71 -18.11
C SER A 19 -11.71 22.62 -17.13
N PRO A 20 -10.69 23.50 -17.25
CA PRO A 20 -9.51 23.42 -16.42
C PRO A 20 -9.88 23.68 -14.96
N VAL A 21 -9.56 22.73 -14.08
CA VAL A 21 -9.80 22.86 -12.64
C VAL A 21 -9.04 24.08 -12.12
N SER A 22 -9.74 24.97 -11.39
CA SER A 22 -9.10 26.14 -10.78
C SER A 22 -7.89 25.74 -9.93
N ARG A 23 -6.76 26.44 -10.11
CA ARG A 23 -5.50 26.20 -9.37
C ARG A 23 -5.73 26.18 -7.85
N ARG A 24 -6.65 27.02 -7.34
CA ARG A 24 -7.03 27.03 -5.92
C ARG A 24 -7.73 25.75 -5.49
N THR A 25 -8.65 25.24 -6.30
CA THR A 25 -9.37 23.98 -6.04
C THR A 25 -8.42 22.79 -6.08
N PHE A 26 -7.50 22.75 -7.05
CA PHE A 26 -6.47 21.72 -7.15
C PHE A 26 -5.62 21.64 -5.87
N TRP A 27 -4.98 22.75 -5.48
CA TRP A 27 -4.14 22.78 -4.27
C TRP A 27 -4.93 22.51 -2.99
N ARG A 28 -6.19 22.93 -2.92
CA ARG A 28 -7.07 22.61 -1.79
C ARG A 28 -7.32 21.11 -1.67
N VAL A 29 -7.64 20.42 -2.77
CA VAL A 29 -7.87 18.96 -2.77
C VAL A 29 -6.58 18.22 -2.41
N VAL A 30 -5.45 18.64 -2.97
CA VAL A 30 -4.13 18.08 -2.67
C VAL A 30 -3.80 18.25 -1.18
N LEU A 31 -3.96 19.44 -0.61
CA LEU A 31 -3.65 19.67 0.80
C LEU A 31 -4.54 18.83 1.74
N LEU A 32 -5.85 18.74 1.44
CA LEU A 32 -6.79 17.94 2.22
C LEU A 32 -6.46 16.44 2.16
N SER A 33 -6.13 15.91 0.98
CA SER A 33 -5.77 14.50 0.82
C SER A 33 -4.46 14.16 1.54
N TYR A 34 -3.42 14.99 1.40
CA TYR A 34 -2.16 14.80 2.13
C TYR A 34 -2.34 14.91 3.64
N THR A 35 -3.17 15.84 4.13
CA THR A 35 -3.47 15.98 5.56
C THR A 35 -4.16 14.72 6.07
N MET A 36 -5.18 14.23 5.36
CA MET A 36 -5.90 13.01 5.73
C MET A 36 -4.95 11.79 5.76
N LEU A 37 -4.15 11.60 4.70
CA LEU A 37 -3.20 10.49 4.63
C LEU A 37 -2.14 10.56 5.74
N PHE A 38 -1.61 11.75 6.03
CA PHE A 38 -0.65 11.95 7.11
C PHE A 38 -1.25 11.60 8.48
N CYS A 39 -2.45 12.09 8.76
CA CYS A 39 -3.16 11.79 10.00
C CYS A 39 -3.43 10.29 10.18
N SER A 40 -3.87 9.60 9.12
CA SER A 40 -4.10 8.14 9.15
C SER A 40 -2.80 7.36 9.40
N GLN A 41 -1.70 7.74 8.76
CA GLN A 41 -0.40 7.07 8.94
C GLN A 41 0.20 7.33 10.33
N LEU A 42 0.06 8.55 10.85
CA LEU A 42 0.49 8.89 12.21
C LEU A 42 -0.26 8.07 13.25
N TYR A 43 -1.59 7.94 13.09
CA TYR A 43 -2.43 7.09 13.92
C TYR A 43 -1.96 5.64 13.90
N ALA A 44 -1.86 5.04 12.71
CA ALA A 44 -1.47 3.64 12.54
C ALA A 44 -0.09 3.34 13.17
N SER A 45 0.92 4.19 12.96
CA SER A 45 2.25 3.99 13.53
C SER A 45 2.27 4.06 15.06
N SER A 46 1.47 4.97 15.63
CA SER A 46 1.33 5.15 17.08
C SER A 46 0.63 3.95 17.71
N PHE A 47 -0.52 3.56 17.13
CA PHE A 47 -1.31 2.42 17.56
C PHE A 47 -0.48 1.13 17.58
N ASN A 48 0.20 0.80 16.48
CA ASN A 48 1.03 -0.41 16.40
C ASN A 48 2.09 -0.49 17.51
N THR A 49 2.67 0.65 17.91
CA THR A 49 3.68 0.67 18.99
C THR A 49 3.05 0.39 20.35
N VAL A 50 1.91 1.02 20.65
CA VAL A 50 1.16 0.83 21.90
C VAL A 50 0.60 -0.60 21.99
N LEU A 51 0.07 -1.12 20.88
CA LEU A 51 -0.47 -2.46 20.79
C LEU A 51 0.61 -3.51 21.11
N PHE A 52 1.78 -3.41 20.47
CA PHE A 52 2.88 -4.37 20.72
C PHE A 52 3.37 -4.35 22.15
N GLU A 53 3.52 -3.16 22.74
CA GLU A 53 3.92 -3.00 24.15
C GLU A 53 2.89 -3.58 25.12
N THR A 54 1.60 -3.35 24.84
CA THR A 54 0.49 -3.88 25.65
C THR A 54 0.40 -5.41 25.55
N LEU A 55 0.48 -5.95 24.33
CA LEU A 55 0.41 -7.40 24.08
C LEU A 55 1.61 -8.13 24.69
N GLU A 56 2.83 -7.58 24.58
CA GLU A 56 4.01 -8.13 25.24
C GLU A 56 3.81 -8.20 26.76
N GLY A 57 3.31 -7.12 27.36
CA GLY A 57 3.08 -7.07 28.80
C GLY A 57 2.01 -8.05 29.27
N LEU A 58 0.91 -8.20 28.52
CA LEU A 58 -0.15 -9.16 28.80
C LEU A 58 0.34 -10.61 28.69
N LEU A 59 1.03 -10.95 27.58
CA LEU A 59 1.62 -12.27 27.39
C LEU A 59 2.64 -12.59 28.48
N CYS A 60 3.49 -11.63 28.85
CA CYS A 60 4.48 -11.83 29.89
C CYS A 60 3.85 -12.14 31.25
N ARG A 61 2.77 -11.45 31.63
CA ARG A 61 2.04 -11.71 32.88
C ARG A 61 1.30 -13.05 32.87
N ASP A 62 0.78 -13.45 31.71
CA ASP A 62 0.13 -14.76 31.56
C ASP A 62 1.14 -15.90 31.73
N MET A 63 2.33 -15.76 31.14
CA MET A 63 3.41 -16.76 31.23
C MET A 63 4.15 -16.74 32.57
N PHE A 64 4.30 -15.56 33.18
CA PHE A 64 5.05 -15.32 34.41
C PHE A 64 4.18 -14.50 35.39
N GLY A 65 3.40 -15.20 36.22
CA GLY A 65 2.45 -14.58 37.15
C GLY A 65 3.09 -13.74 38.28
N ASP A 66 4.41 -13.78 38.45
CA ASP A 66 5.18 -13.04 39.46
C ASP A 66 5.71 -11.67 38.97
N VAL A 67 5.48 -11.31 37.70
CA VAL A 67 5.98 -10.07 37.10
C VAL A 67 5.11 -8.87 37.51
N GLY A 68 5.64 -8.04 38.41
CA GLY A 68 4.99 -6.79 38.82
C GLY A 68 4.94 -5.75 37.68
N ASP A 69 6.12 -5.40 37.15
CA ASP A 69 6.28 -4.46 36.03
C ASP A 69 6.83 -5.16 34.77
N PRO A 70 5.97 -5.42 33.75
CA PRO A 70 6.38 -6.09 32.52
C PRO A 70 7.39 -5.31 31.68
N LEU A 71 7.49 -3.99 31.85
CA LEU A 71 8.41 -3.16 31.07
C LEU A 71 9.87 -3.30 31.52
N ALA A 72 10.08 -3.61 32.80
CA ALA A 72 11.39 -3.69 33.42
C ALA A 72 11.93 -5.13 33.51
N ASP A 73 11.07 -6.14 33.37
CA ASP A 73 11.46 -7.54 33.53
C ASP A 73 12.11 -8.09 32.23
N PRO A 74 13.39 -8.52 32.27
CA PRO A 74 14.07 -9.06 31.09
C PRO A 74 13.43 -10.35 30.55
N ARG A 75 12.65 -11.08 31.36
CA ARG A 75 11.94 -12.29 30.93
C ARG A 75 10.88 -11.99 29.87
N CYS A 76 10.29 -10.79 29.88
CA CYS A 76 9.27 -10.40 28.91
C CYS A 76 9.83 -10.28 27.49
N LYS A 77 11.13 -9.99 27.35
CA LYS A 77 11.83 -10.01 26.07
C LYS A 77 12.30 -11.42 25.67
N GLY A 78 11.93 -12.46 26.41
CA GLY A 78 12.32 -13.85 26.16
C GLY A 78 11.79 -14.41 24.84
N GLU A 79 12.35 -15.54 24.40
CA GLU A 79 11.95 -16.20 23.15
C GLU A 79 10.45 -16.57 23.16
N ALA A 80 9.95 -17.09 24.28
CA ALA A 80 8.58 -17.57 24.36
C ALA A 80 7.56 -16.44 24.12
N VAL A 81 7.67 -15.33 24.88
CA VAL A 81 6.78 -14.17 24.79
C VAL A 81 6.84 -13.52 23.40
N GLN A 82 8.05 -13.27 22.89
CA GLN A 82 8.24 -12.59 21.60
C GLN A 82 7.80 -13.47 20.41
N SER A 83 7.90 -14.80 20.52
CA SER A 83 7.39 -15.70 19.48
C SER A 83 5.86 -15.72 19.43
N GLU A 84 5.18 -15.77 20.57
CA GLU A 84 3.72 -15.69 20.64
C GLU A 84 3.20 -14.32 20.19
N LEU A 85 3.89 -13.23 20.56
CA LEU A 85 3.58 -11.89 20.07
C LEU A 85 3.67 -11.81 18.55
N SER A 86 4.72 -12.37 17.95
CA SER A 86 4.88 -12.40 16.49
C SER A 86 3.76 -13.21 15.80
N LEU A 87 3.30 -14.30 16.44
CA LEU A 87 2.20 -15.12 15.93
C LEU A 87 0.87 -14.36 15.97
N LEU A 88 0.53 -13.76 17.12
CA LEU A 88 -0.72 -13.01 17.29
C LEU A 88 -0.82 -11.84 16.31
N THR A 89 0.24 -11.03 16.21
CA THR A 89 0.28 -9.86 15.32
C THR A 89 0.24 -10.25 13.85
N SER A 90 0.82 -11.40 13.49
CA SER A 90 0.74 -11.94 12.12
C SER A 90 -0.66 -12.44 11.76
N ILE A 91 -1.36 -13.05 12.72
CA ILE A 91 -2.75 -13.51 12.56
C ILE A 91 -3.68 -12.30 12.42
N GLU A 92 -3.53 -11.30 13.30
CA GLU A 92 -4.26 -10.04 13.26
C GLU A 92 -4.16 -9.38 11.89
N ALA A 93 -2.93 -9.14 11.41
CA ALA A 93 -2.69 -8.53 10.10
C ALA A 93 -3.32 -9.32 8.95
N SER A 94 -3.40 -10.65 9.06
CA SER A 94 -4.04 -11.50 8.05
C SER A 94 -5.56 -11.34 8.04
N PHE A 95 -6.19 -11.22 9.21
CA PHE A 95 -7.63 -10.99 9.32
C PHE A 95 -8.04 -9.59 8.87
N GLU A 96 -7.20 -8.57 9.12
CA GLU A 96 -7.47 -7.19 8.69
C GLU A 96 -7.58 -7.02 7.17
N MET A 97 -6.99 -7.92 6.37
CA MET A 97 -7.08 -7.85 4.91
C MET A 97 -8.41 -8.35 4.34
N ILE A 98 -9.15 -9.18 5.08
CA ILE A 98 -10.39 -9.78 4.58
C ILE A 98 -11.47 -8.71 4.35
N PRO A 99 -11.79 -7.81 5.31
CA PRO A 99 -12.82 -6.80 5.10
C PRO A 99 -12.51 -5.83 3.94
N PRO A 100 -11.31 -5.24 3.80
CA PRO A 100 -10.97 -4.38 2.67
C PRO A 100 -11.11 -5.07 1.31
N MET A 101 -10.73 -6.36 1.19
CA MET A 101 -10.89 -7.10 -0.06
C MET A 101 -12.36 -7.31 -0.44
N VAL A 102 -13.20 -7.66 0.54
CA VAL A 102 -14.64 -7.92 0.30
C VAL A 102 -15.40 -6.60 0.09
N CYS A 103 -15.17 -5.62 0.95
CA CYS A 103 -15.90 -4.36 0.96
C CYS A 103 -15.37 -3.34 -0.06
N GLY A 104 -14.11 -3.45 -0.52
CA GLY A 104 -13.50 -2.49 -1.44
C GLY A 104 -14.26 -2.34 -2.76
N ILE A 105 -14.67 -3.47 -3.36
CA ILE A 105 -15.50 -3.46 -4.57
C ILE A 105 -16.85 -2.81 -4.28
N VAL A 106 -17.50 -3.20 -3.17
CA VAL A 106 -18.82 -2.66 -2.80
C VAL A 106 -18.76 -1.15 -2.61
N TYR A 107 -17.79 -0.65 -1.85
CA TYR A 107 -17.61 0.78 -1.62
C TYR A 107 -17.19 1.53 -2.89
N GLY A 108 -16.43 0.91 -3.79
CA GLY A 108 -16.13 1.48 -5.10
C GLY A 108 -17.40 1.75 -5.91
N LEU A 109 -18.31 0.77 -5.97
CA LEU A 109 -19.56 0.89 -6.73
C LEU A 109 -20.55 1.85 -6.13
N VAL A 110 -20.67 1.84 -4.79
CA VAL A 110 -21.46 2.84 -4.10
C VAL A 110 -20.88 4.24 -4.38
N ALA A 111 -19.56 4.38 -4.56
CA ALA A 111 -18.90 5.67 -4.82
C ALA A 111 -19.19 6.21 -6.21
N ASP A 112 -19.38 5.32 -7.17
CA ASP A 112 -19.73 5.69 -8.53
C ASP A 112 -21.20 6.14 -8.63
N VAL A 113 -22.09 5.61 -7.77
CA VAL A 113 -23.51 5.98 -7.73
C VAL A 113 -23.79 7.21 -6.86
N TYR A 114 -23.27 7.22 -5.62
CA TYR A 114 -23.57 8.24 -4.62
C TYR A 114 -22.50 9.33 -4.51
N GLY A 115 -21.46 9.26 -5.35
CA GLY A 115 -20.30 10.12 -5.26
C GLY A 115 -19.28 9.66 -4.22
N ARG A 116 -18.04 10.14 -4.35
CA ARG A 116 -16.91 9.71 -3.51
C ARG A 116 -16.92 10.32 -2.11
N ARG A 117 -17.55 11.49 -1.91
CA ARG A 117 -17.52 12.22 -0.64
C ARG A 117 -18.27 11.50 0.50
N PRO A 118 -19.53 11.03 0.34
CA PRO A 118 -20.23 10.34 1.42
C PRO A 118 -19.53 9.07 1.89
N ILE A 119 -18.86 8.35 0.99
CA ILE A 119 -18.14 7.11 1.31
C ILE A 119 -16.80 7.40 1.96
N LEU A 120 -16.12 8.46 1.54
CA LEU A 120 -14.94 8.94 2.24
C LEU A 120 -15.29 9.37 3.68
N MET A 121 -16.43 10.05 3.88
CA MET A 121 -16.92 10.40 5.21
C MET A 121 -17.28 9.15 6.02
N LEU A 122 -17.96 8.17 5.42
CA LEU A 122 -18.34 6.92 6.10
C LEU A 122 -17.11 6.11 6.52
N SER A 123 -16.11 5.97 5.65
CA SER A 123 -14.87 5.25 5.94
C SER A 123 -14.04 5.95 7.02
N THR A 124 -13.85 7.26 6.92
CA THR A 124 -13.12 8.02 7.95
C THR A 124 -13.86 8.10 9.28
N PHE A 125 -15.19 8.14 9.27
CA PHE A 125 -16.00 8.04 10.48
C PHE A 125 -15.86 6.68 11.16
N GLY A 126 -15.93 5.59 10.39
CA GLY A 126 -15.69 4.24 10.90
C GLY A 126 -14.29 4.11 11.50
N ALA A 127 -13.30 4.75 10.89
CA ALA A 127 -11.94 4.79 11.39
C ALA A 127 -11.86 5.55 12.74
N VAL A 128 -12.52 6.71 12.88
CA VAL A 128 -12.63 7.42 14.17
C VAL A 128 -13.34 6.59 15.23
N LEU A 129 -14.40 5.85 14.88
CA LEU A 129 -15.06 4.95 15.83
C LEU A 129 -14.14 3.81 16.28
N TYR A 130 -13.42 3.20 15.34
CA TYR A 130 -12.44 2.15 15.63
C TYR A 130 -11.37 2.67 16.61
N GLY A 131 -10.79 3.84 16.35
CA GLY A 131 -9.79 4.37 17.28
C GLY A 131 -10.33 4.80 18.65
N ALA A 132 -11.63 5.12 18.76
CA ALA A 132 -12.24 5.38 20.05
C ALA A 132 -12.34 4.10 20.90
N LEU A 133 -12.61 2.96 20.25
CA LEU A 133 -12.55 1.65 20.90
C LEU A 133 -11.12 1.30 21.31
N ASP A 134 -10.13 1.58 20.46
CA ASP A 134 -8.71 1.37 20.79
C ASP A 134 -8.28 2.19 22.02
N ILE A 135 -8.72 3.44 22.15
CA ILE A 135 -8.46 4.25 23.35
C ILE A 135 -9.07 3.59 24.60
N ALA A 136 -10.29 3.09 24.50
CA ALA A 136 -10.96 2.44 25.62
C ALA A 136 -10.19 1.20 26.11
N ILE A 137 -9.54 0.48 25.20
CA ILE A 137 -8.76 -0.73 25.50
C ILE A 137 -7.34 -0.38 25.98
N CYS A 138 -6.64 0.51 25.27
CA CYS A 138 -5.20 0.75 25.47
C CYS A 138 -4.87 2.00 26.32
N MET A 139 -5.84 2.83 26.71
CA MET A 139 -5.73 4.03 27.57
C MET A 139 -4.61 5.06 27.23
N PHE A 140 -3.87 4.94 26.13
CA PHE A 140 -2.66 5.74 25.86
C PHE A 140 -2.66 6.51 24.52
N VAL A 141 -3.71 6.36 23.71
CA VAL A 141 -3.72 6.74 22.27
C VAL A 141 -4.39 8.11 22.00
N PHE A 142 -4.64 8.93 23.03
CA PHE A 142 -5.45 10.17 22.93
C PHE A 142 -4.94 11.17 21.88
N MET A 143 -3.64 11.47 21.86
CA MET A 143 -3.07 12.48 20.96
C MET A 143 -3.14 12.06 19.48
N SER A 144 -2.86 10.79 19.19
CA SER A 144 -2.91 10.28 17.82
C SER A 144 -4.34 10.19 17.29
N HIS A 145 -5.31 9.97 18.18
CA HIS A 145 -6.73 9.96 17.84
C HIS A 145 -7.26 11.35 17.46
N CYS A 146 -6.77 12.41 18.11
CA CYS A 146 -7.05 13.78 17.67
C CYS A 146 -6.65 14.01 16.20
N GLY A 147 -5.52 13.44 15.75
CA GLY A 147 -5.11 13.47 14.36
C GLY A 147 -6.13 12.79 13.44
N MET A 148 -6.67 11.65 13.84
CA MET A 148 -7.70 10.91 13.09
C MET A 148 -8.99 11.72 12.94
N VAL A 149 -9.41 12.42 14.00
CA VAL A 149 -10.56 13.35 13.98
C VAL A 149 -10.30 14.51 13.01
N VAL A 150 -9.09 15.07 12.98
CA VAL A 150 -8.69 16.08 11.97
C VAL A 150 -8.80 15.50 10.55
N GLY A 151 -8.36 14.25 10.34
CA GLY A 151 -8.51 13.55 9.07
C GLY A 151 -9.99 13.40 8.63
N PHE A 152 -10.89 13.08 9.56
CA PHE A 152 -12.34 13.05 9.30
C PHE A 152 -12.88 14.43 8.89
N PHE A 153 -12.50 15.50 9.58
CA PHE A 153 -12.90 16.85 9.19
C PHE A 153 -12.34 17.24 7.81
N ALA A 154 -11.11 16.84 7.48
CA ALA A 154 -10.54 17.05 6.15
C ALA A 154 -11.36 16.33 5.06
N ALA A 155 -11.82 15.10 5.33
CA ALA A 155 -12.72 14.37 4.43
C ALA A 155 -14.08 15.08 4.26
N CYS A 156 -14.63 15.69 5.32
CA CYS A 156 -15.87 16.47 5.23
C CYS A 156 -15.72 17.72 4.34
N LEU A 157 -14.53 18.30 4.28
CA LEU A 157 -14.21 19.49 3.47
C LEU A 157 -13.86 19.16 2.02
N MET A 158 -13.76 17.88 1.65
CA MET A 158 -13.54 17.47 0.26
C MET A 158 -14.71 17.91 -0.62
N PRO A 159 -14.44 18.64 -1.72
CA PRO A 159 -15.48 18.96 -2.68
C PRO A 159 -15.99 17.68 -3.36
N GLU A 160 -17.26 17.67 -3.69
CA GLU A 160 -17.87 16.57 -4.43
C GLU A 160 -17.30 16.51 -5.85
N THR A 161 -16.74 15.38 -6.26
CA THR A 161 -16.08 15.20 -7.56
C THR A 161 -17.04 14.91 -8.72
N ILE A 162 -18.35 15.19 -8.58
CA ILE A 162 -19.31 14.97 -9.67
C ILE A 162 -19.13 16.07 -10.73
N THR A 163 -18.49 15.71 -11.84
CA THR A 163 -18.78 16.25 -13.17
C THR A 163 -18.83 15.07 -14.14
N ILE A 164 -19.82 14.19 -13.97
CA ILE A 164 -20.17 13.26 -15.03
C ILE A 164 -21.18 14.00 -15.89
N GLY A 165 -20.75 14.29 -17.13
CA GLY A 165 -21.56 14.87 -18.16
C GLY A 165 -22.86 14.09 -18.33
N GLU A 166 -23.91 14.87 -18.58
CA GLU A 166 -25.19 14.47 -19.16
C GLU A 166 -25.73 13.13 -18.67
N LYS A 167 -26.73 13.19 -17.78
CA LYS A 167 -27.71 12.12 -17.64
C LYS A 167 -28.20 11.78 -19.05
N THR A 168 -27.63 10.75 -19.67
CA THR A 168 -28.27 10.10 -20.81
C THR A 168 -29.61 9.65 -20.29
N HIS A 169 -30.64 10.19 -20.91
CA HIS A 169 -32.02 10.07 -20.55
C HIS A 169 -32.50 8.65 -20.90
N ASP A 170 -32.00 7.63 -20.20
CA ASP A 170 -32.53 6.27 -20.30
C ASP A 170 -33.76 6.18 -19.41
N THR A 171 -34.88 6.59 -20.00
CA THR A 171 -36.24 6.29 -19.55
C THR A 171 -36.54 4.80 -19.72
N VAL A 172 -35.96 3.92 -18.90
CA VAL A 172 -36.47 2.55 -18.66
C VAL A 172 -36.04 2.08 -17.25
N ASP A 173 -37.02 1.68 -16.43
CA ASP A 173 -36.91 1.00 -15.11
C ASP A 173 -36.42 1.76 -13.87
N ASP A 174 -37.22 2.74 -13.42
CA ASP A 174 -37.12 3.35 -12.08
C ASP A 174 -37.79 2.56 -10.95
N ALA A 175 -38.42 1.40 -11.24
CA ALA A 175 -39.14 0.60 -10.24
C ALA A 175 -38.34 -0.56 -9.62
N ALA A 176 -37.12 -0.85 -10.11
CA ALA A 176 -36.33 -1.94 -9.54
C ALA A 176 -35.69 -1.52 -8.21
N PRO A 177 -35.89 -2.28 -7.11
CA PRO A 177 -35.28 -1.97 -5.82
C PRO A 177 -33.75 -1.92 -5.94
N PHE A 178 -33.13 -1.02 -5.18
CA PHE A 178 -31.67 -0.81 -5.16
C PHE A 178 -30.89 -2.13 -5.03
N SER A 179 -31.40 -3.09 -4.26
CA SER A 179 -30.80 -4.42 -4.11
C SER A 179 -30.70 -5.21 -5.42
N LYS A 180 -31.70 -5.13 -6.30
CA LYS A 180 -31.68 -5.80 -7.62
C LYS A 180 -30.75 -5.08 -8.60
N LYS A 181 -30.76 -3.73 -8.61
CA LYS A 181 -29.81 -2.93 -9.41
C LYS A 181 -28.37 -3.20 -8.97
N LEU A 182 -28.13 -3.25 -7.65
CA LEU A 182 -26.84 -3.59 -7.05
C LEU A 182 -26.44 -5.03 -7.38
N SER A 183 -27.32 -6.03 -7.22
CA SER A 183 -26.97 -7.42 -7.50
C SER A 183 -26.67 -7.65 -8.98
N ALA A 184 -27.41 -6.99 -9.88
CA ALA A 184 -27.18 -7.07 -11.33
C ALA A 184 -25.84 -6.43 -11.71
N ARG A 185 -25.56 -5.22 -11.23
CA ARG A 185 -24.26 -4.55 -11.43
C ARG A 185 -23.11 -5.33 -10.81
N VAL A 186 -23.27 -5.85 -9.60
CA VAL A 186 -22.25 -6.68 -8.93
C VAL A 186 -22.00 -7.97 -9.72
N ALA A 187 -23.03 -8.61 -10.28
CA ALA A 187 -22.85 -9.80 -11.10
C ALA A 187 -22.12 -9.49 -12.42
N GLU A 188 -22.50 -8.40 -13.09
CA GLU A 188 -21.86 -7.91 -14.32
C GLU A 188 -20.39 -7.56 -14.07
N LEU A 189 -20.12 -6.76 -13.04
CA LEU A 189 -18.76 -6.35 -12.66
C LEU A 189 -17.93 -7.51 -12.16
N ARG A 190 -18.53 -8.50 -11.48
CA ARG A 190 -17.84 -9.74 -11.11
C ARG A 190 -17.43 -10.52 -12.35
N ALA A 191 -18.34 -10.70 -13.31
CA ALA A 191 -18.03 -11.42 -14.55
C ALA A 191 -16.93 -10.71 -15.35
N GLN A 192 -17.03 -9.39 -15.50
CA GLN A 192 -16.06 -8.56 -16.21
C GLN A 192 -14.71 -8.47 -15.47
N SER A 193 -14.71 -8.30 -14.15
CA SER A 193 -13.47 -8.25 -13.36
C SER A 193 -12.76 -9.58 -13.34
N VAL A 194 -13.49 -10.71 -13.22
CA VAL A 194 -12.89 -12.04 -13.22
C VAL A 194 -12.32 -12.39 -14.59
N SER A 195 -13.01 -12.07 -15.69
CA SER A 195 -12.47 -12.28 -17.04
C SER A 195 -11.25 -11.40 -17.29
N SER A 196 -11.30 -10.10 -16.96
CA SER A 196 -10.15 -9.20 -17.10
C SER A 196 -8.95 -9.62 -16.25
N LEU A 197 -9.16 -10.05 -15.00
CA LEU A 197 -8.09 -10.57 -14.15
C LEU A 197 -7.51 -11.87 -14.70
N ARG A 198 -8.36 -12.79 -15.15
CA ARG A 198 -7.92 -14.03 -15.79
C ARG A 198 -7.07 -13.72 -17.02
N ASP A 199 -7.52 -12.83 -17.89
CA ASP A 199 -6.81 -12.49 -19.12
C ASP A 199 -5.51 -11.71 -18.81
N MET A 200 -5.40 -11.04 -17.66
CA MET A 200 -4.18 -10.34 -17.22
C MET A 200 -3.12 -11.28 -16.61
N PHE A 201 -3.54 -12.29 -15.86
CA PHE A 201 -2.64 -13.26 -15.21
C PHE A 201 -2.36 -14.50 -16.07
N TRP A 202 -3.31 -14.89 -16.93
CA TRP A 202 -3.24 -16.09 -17.78
C TRP A 202 -3.34 -15.78 -19.28
N GLY A 203 -3.46 -14.53 -19.70
CA GLY A 203 -3.49 -14.17 -21.13
C GLY A 203 -2.09 -14.04 -21.76
N GLY A 204 -2.08 -13.52 -22.98
CA GLY A 204 -0.87 -13.46 -23.83
C GLY A 204 0.14 -12.36 -23.47
N ASN A 205 -0.20 -11.38 -22.62
CA ASN A 205 0.72 -10.28 -22.26
C ASN A 205 1.66 -10.68 -21.12
N THR A 206 2.64 -11.53 -21.44
CA THR A 206 3.64 -12.04 -20.49
C THR A 206 4.39 -10.93 -19.75
N LYS A 207 4.64 -9.78 -20.40
CA LYS A 207 5.34 -8.64 -19.77
C LYS A 207 4.52 -8.04 -18.63
N LEU A 208 3.22 -7.81 -18.84
CA LEU A 208 2.33 -7.29 -17.79
C LEU A 208 2.18 -8.30 -16.64
N THR A 209 2.01 -9.58 -16.96
CA THR A 209 1.92 -10.66 -15.97
C THR A 209 3.18 -10.74 -15.11
N LEU A 210 4.37 -10.69 -15.72
CA LEU A 210 5.65 -10.69 -15.00
C LEU A 210 5.76 -9.48 -14.07
N LEU A 211 5.40 -8.29 -14.56
CA LEU A 211 5.44 -7.07 -13.75
C LEU A 211 4.50 -7.16 -12.54
N LEU A 212 3.30 -7.74 -12.70
CA LEU A 212 2.38 -8.01 -11.60
C LEU A 212 2.95 -9.03 -10.59
N PHE A 213 3.57 -10.11 -11.05
CA PHE A 213 4.27 -11.02 -10.13
C PHE A 213 5.43 -10.35 -9.40
N SER A 214 6.12 -9.39 -10.03
CA SER A 214 7.16 -8.61 -9.34
C SER A 214 6.59 -7.81 -8.17
N THR A 215 5.35 -7.30 -8.26
CA THR A 215 4.70 -6.57 -7.16
C THR A 215 4.36 -7.49 -6.00
N LEU A 216 4.02 -8.76 -6.27
CA LEU A 216 3.79 -9.77 -5.24
C LEU A 216 5.07 -10.05 -4.45
N PHE A 217 6.17 -10.40 -5.12
CA PHE A 217 7.44 -10.72 -4.46
C PHE A 217 8.01 -9.53 -3.67
N THR A 218 8.02 -8.35 -4.30
CA THR A 218 8.50 -7.13 -3.63
C THR A 218 7.57 -6.71 -2.50
N GLY A 219 6.25 -6.92 -2.63
CA GLY A 219 5.26 -6.69 -1.58
C GLY A 219 5.49 -7.57 -0.36
N VAL A 220 5.61 -8.90 -0.54
CA VAL A 220 5.81 -9.86 0.56
C VAL A 220 7.09 -9.54 1.33
N GLY A 221 8.21 -9.37 0.60
CA GLY A 221 9.49 -9.07 1.21
C GLY A 221 9.47 -7.73 1.96
N LYS A 222 8.86 -6.70 1.38
CA LYS A 222 8.76 -5.39 2.04
C LYS A 222 7.91 -5.43 3.29
N GLN A 223 6.80 -6.18 3.25
CA GLN A 223 5.93 -6.36 4.40
C GLN A 223 6.64 -7.10 5.54
N LEU A 224 7.37 -8.17 5.22
CA LEU A 224 8.17 -8.93 6.18
C LEU A 224 9.20 -8.04 6.90
N VAL A 225 10.02 -7.29 6.15
CA VAL A 225 11.02 -6.37 6.72
C VAL A 225 10.35 -5.23 7.50
N GLY A 226 9.29 -4.66 6.93
CA GLY A 226 8.56 -3.53 7.49
C GLY A 226 7.94 -3.82 8.86
N SER A 227 7.29 -4.97 8.99
CA SER A 227 6.59 -5.35 10.23
C SER A 227 7.54 -5.86 11.31
N VAL A 228 8.62 -6.55 10.95
CA VAL A 228 9.54 -7.15 11.93
C VAL A 228 10.56 -6.17 12.48
N MET A 229 10.87 -5.05 11.79
CA MET A 229 11.98 -4.17 12.19
C MET A 229 11.91 -3.70 13.66
N LYS A 230 10.71 -3.38 14.17
CA LYS A 230 10.53 -2.90 15.55
C LYS A 230 10.74 -4.04 16.54
N GLN A 231 10.11 -5.19 16.30
CA GLN A 231 10.27 -6.42 17.09
C GLN A 231 11.75 -6.84 17.15
N TYR A 232 12.42 -6.84 15.99
CA TYR A 232 13.84 -7.13 15.88
C TYR A 232 14.67 -6.17 16.73
N ALA A 233 14.44 -4.86 16.64
CA ALA A 233 15.23 -3.88 17.40
C ALA A 233 15.04 -4.00 18.92
N VAL A 234 13.82 -4.28 19.38
CA VAL A 234 13.50 -4.53 20.79
C VAL A 234 14.18 -5.79 21.29
N LYS A 235 14.20 -6.86 20.49
CA LYS A 235 14.79 -8.14 20.88
C LYS A 235 16.32 -8.17 20.77
N ARG A 236 16.88 -7.69 19.66
CA ARG A 236 18.32 -7.75 19.34
C ARG A 236 19.14 -6.79 20.18
N TYR A 237 18.65 -5.55 20.35
CA TYR A 237 19.37 -4.47 21.01
C TYR A 237 18.76 -4.09 22.37
N GLU A 238 17.79 -4.88 22.85
CA GLU A 238 17.09 -4.67 24.12
C GLU A 238 16.46 -3.27 24.26
N LEU A 239 16.11 -2.64 23.13
CA LEU A 239 15.47 -1.33 23.12
C LEU A 239 14.05 -1.40 23.71
N SER A 240 13.52 -0.26 24.14
CA SER A 240 12.07 -0.13 24.37
C SER A 240 11.35 0.07 23.04
N TRP A 241 10.07 -0.30 22.98
CA TRP A 241 9.21 -0.06 21.81
C TRP A 241 9.21 1.40 21.37
N ALA A 242 9.21 2.33 22.34
CA ALA A 242 9.32 3.77 22.08
C ALA A 242 10.64 4.14 21.37
N ARG A 243 11.79 3.61 21.84
CA ARG A 243 13.10 3.87 21.20
C ARG A 243 13.19 3.26 19.80
N ALA A 244 12.66 2.05 19.61
CA ALA A 244 12.53 1.46 18.28
C ALA A 244 11.61 2.29 17.35
N GLY A 245 10.56 2.90 17.92
CA GLY A 245 9.70 3.86 17.23
C GLY A 245 10.45 5.11 16.74
N ILE A 246 11.40 5.64 17.52
CA ILE A 246 12.22 6.79 17.11
C ILE A 246 13.07 6.48 15.87
N ILE A 247 13.63 5.26 15.77
CA ILE A 247 14.38 4.82 14.57
C ILE A 247 13.49 4.92 13.33
N LEU A 248 12.25 4.43 13.42
CA LEU A 248 11.30 4.51 12.32
C LEU A 248 10.90 5.96 11.99
N SER A 249 10.85 6.85 12.98
CA SER A 249 10.60 8.28 12.76
C SER A 249 11.66 8.93 11.87
N TYR A 250 12.95 8.58 12.02
CA TYR A 250 14.00 9.06 11.12
C TYR A 250 13.79 8.57 9.68
N ALA A 251 13.44 7.30 9.51
CA ALA A 251 13.13 6.76 8.17
C ALA A 251 11.91 7.48 7.56
N ASN A 252 10.87 7.76 8.35
CA ASN A 252 9.70 8.51 7.89
C ASN A 252 10.04 9.96 7.50
N LEU A 253 10.97 10.62 8.19
CA LEU A 253 11.44 11.94 7.81
C LEU A 253 12.09 11.93 6.42
N LEU A 254 12.91 10.91 6.14
CA LEU A 254 13.48 10.74 4.80
C LEU A 254 12.39 10.44 3.76
N ARG A 255 11.39 9.60 4.06
CA ARG A 255 10.24 9.35 3.16
C ARG A 255 9.48 10.63 2.82
N LEU A 256 9.25 11.50 3.80
CA LEU A 256 8.64 12.82 3.58
C LEU A 256 9.53 13.70 2.70
N GLY A 257 10.83 13.76 2.98
CA GLY A 257 11.79 14.48 2.15
C GLY A 257 11.79 13.98 0.69
N LEU A 258 11.78 12.65 0.49
CA LEU A 258 11.67 12.03 -0.83
C LEU A 258 10.34 12.37 -1.51
N CYS A 259 9.23 12.36 -0.78
CA CYS A 259 7.92 12.65 -1.34
C CYS A 259 7.76 14.12 -1.76
N PHE A 260 8.14 15.08 -0.89
CA PHE A 260 7.91 16.51 -1.12
C PHE A 260 8.99 17.19 -1.97
N LEU A 261 10.24 16.71 -1.89
CA LEU A 261 11.38 17.34 -2.57
C LEU A 261 12.04 16.37 -3.54
N GLY A 262 12.36 15.15 -3.11
CA GLY A 262 13.14 14.19 -3.89
C GLY A 262 12.50 13.83 -5.24
N ILE A 263 11.29 13.27 -5.22
CA ILE A 263 10.57 12.84 -6.43
C ILE A 263 10.22 14.04 -7.33
N PRO A 264 9.69 15.17 -6.83
CA PRO A 264 9.42 16.34 -7.67
C PRO A 264 10.67 16.96 -8.32
N LEU A 265 11.78 17.05 -7.59
CA LEU A 265 13.03 17.57 -8.14
C LEU A 265 13.62 16.61 -9.18
N LEU A 266 13.62 15.32 -8.88
CA LEU A 266 14.12 14.28 -9.79
C LEU A 266 13.30 14.23 -11.08
N THR A 267 11.97 14.21 -10.99
CA THR A 267 11.07 14.26 -12.16
C THR A 267 11.27 15.54 -12.97
N THR A 268 11.43 16.70 -12.33
CA THR A 268 11.68 17.96 -13.05
C THR A 268 13.03 17.96 -13.76
N ALA A 269 14.08 17.46 -13.11
CA ALA A 269 15.42 17.36 -13.69
C ALA A 269 15.45 16.40 -14.88
N LEU A 270 14.82 15.22 -14.75
CA LEU A 270 14.76 14.22 -15.81
C LEU A 270 13.89 14.67 -16.99
N ARG A 271 12.77 15.37 -16.73
CA ARG A 271 11.98 16.00 -17.80
C ARG A 271 12.77 17.05 -18.57
N ARG A 272 13.59 17.88 -17.89
CA ARG A 272 14.50 18.83 -18.56
C ARG A 272 15.55 18.12 -19.41
N ALA A 273 15.97 16.93 -18.99
CA ALA A 273 16.87 16.06 -19.75
C ALA A 273 16.15 15.25 -20.85
N LYS A 274 14.85 15.51 -21.10
CA LYS A 274 14.01 14.81 -22.10
C LYS A 274 13.93 13.29 -21.90
N VAL A 275 14.05 12.84 -20.65
CA VAL A 275 13.89 11.42 -20.33
C VAL A 275 12.39 11.09 -20.24
N LEU A 276 11.99 10.00 -20.90
CA LEU A 276 10.62 9.52 -20.93
C LEU A 276 10.13 9.12 -19.53
N PRO A 277 8.85 9.37 -19.15
CA PRO A 277 8.33 9.01 -17.84
C PRO A 277 8.44 7.51 -17.52
N ILE A 278 8.22 6.65 -18.51
CA ILE A 278 8.31 5.19 -18.34
C ILE A 278 9.74 4.72 -18.05
N THR A 279 10.74 5.31 -18.72
CA THR A 279 12.15 4.95 -18.50
C THR A 279 12.64 5.48 -17.16
N GLN A 280 12.18 6.67 -16.76
CA GLN A 280 12.41 7.21 -15.43
C GLN A 280 11.86 6.27 -14.34
N ASP A 281 10.58 5.88 -14.42
CA ASP A 281 9.94 5.03 -13.40
C ASP A 281 10.58 3.63 -13.35
N ALA A 282 11.04 3.10 -14.50
CA ALA A 282 11.82 1.87 -14.58
C ALA A 282 13.17 1.98 -13.86
N TRP A 283 13.92 3.06 -14.05
CA TRP A 283 15.20 3.24 -13.36
C TRP A 283 15.02 3.44 -11.85
N ILE A 284 14.02 4.24 -11.45
CA ILE A 284 13.74 4.48 -10.02
C ILE A 284 13.31 3.18 -9.34
N SER A 285 12.42 2.39 -9.94
CA SER A 285 11.98 1.10 -9.39
C SER A 285 13.15 0.12 -9.23
N ARG A 286 14.00 -0.03 -10.26
CA ARG A 286 15.20 -0.88 -10.22
C ARG A 286 16.18 -0.50 -9.11
N ILE A 287 16.50 0.79 -8.98
CA ILE A 287 17.39 1.26 -7.91
C ILE A 287 16.73 1.04 -6.55
N SER A 288 15.45 1.37 -6.41
CA SER A 288 14.71 1.26 -5.15
C SER A 288 14.65 -0.17 -4.64
N VAL A 289 14.41 -1.16 -5.51
CA VAL A 289 14.37 -2.58 -5.11
C VAL A 289 15.77 -3.11 -4.76
N LEU A 290 16.81 -2.70 -5.48
CA LEU A 290 18.19 -3.07 -5.12
C LEU A 290 18.60 -2.50 -3.76
N VAL A 291 18.32 -1.22 -3.53
CA VAL A 291 18.57 -0.58 -2.23
C VAL A 291 17.77 -1.29 -1.12
N ALA A 292 16.53 -1.69 -1.38
CA ALA A 292 15.72 -2.45 -0.43
C ALA A 292 16.38 -3.79 -0.05
N VAL A 293 16.80 -4.58 -1.04
CA VAL A 293 17.49 -5.87 -0.81
C VAL A 293 18.77 -5.65 -0.01
N VAL A 294 19.64 -4.74 -0.44
CA VAL A 294 20.92 -4.48 0.24
C VAL A 294 20.69 -4.00 1.67
N CYS A 295 19.82 -3.02 1.88
CA CYS A 295 19.55 -2.47 3.21
C CYS A 295 18.88 -3.50 4.13
N SER A 296 18.05 -4.42 3.61
CA SER A 296 17.48 -5.50 4.41
C SER A 296 18.56 -6.48 4.91
N CYS A 297 19.54 -6.83 4.07
CA CYS A 297 20.66 -7.66 4.47
C CYS A 297 21.57 -6.94 5.48
N LEU A 298 21.87 -5.65 5.25
CA LEU A 298 22.67 -4.84 6.18
C LEU A 298 21.97 -4.68 7.53
N ALA A 299 20.65 -4.48 7.55
CA ALA A 299 19.88 -4.42 8.79
C ALA A 299 19.90 -5.75 9.56
N GLY A 300 19.84 -6.89 8.86
CA GLY A 300 19.98 -8.21 9.49
C GLY A 300 21.37 -8.48 10.07
N ALA A 301 22.42 -7.96 9.42
CA ALA A 301 23.82 -8.13 9.80
C ALA A 301 24.31 -7.12 10.86
N ALA A 302 23.51 -6.09 11.15
CA ALA A 302 23.91 -5.02 12.05
C ALA A 302 24.12 -5.53 13.49
N THR A 303 25.34 -5.39 13.99
CA THR A 303 25.69 -5.66 15.40
C THR A 303 25.37 -4.49 16.31
N ASP A 304 25.37 -3.27 15.75
CA ASP A 304 25.19 -2.02 16.47
C ASP A 304 23.90 -1.30 16.07
N VAL A 305 23.30 -0.57 17.03
CA VAL A 305 22.08 0.21 16.82
C VAL A 305 22.29 1.29 15.74
N GLY A 306 23.51 1.84 15.62
CA GLY A 306 23.86 2.84 14.63
C GLY A 306 23.74 2.30 13.19
N ASP A 307 24.39 1.19 12.90
CA ASP A 307 24.36 0.54 11.58
C ASP A 307 22.96 0.07 11.20
N PHE A 308 22.21 -0.44 12.19
CA PHE A 308 20.80 -0.77 12.01
C PHE A 308 19.98 0.48 11.64
N THR A 309 20.17 1.58 12.37
CA THR A 309 19.47 2.84 12.10
C THR A 309 19.76 3.37 10.70
N VAL A 310 21.03 3.38 10.27
CA VAL A 310 21.42 3.80 8.92
C VAL A 310 20.76 2.90 7.87
N SER A 311 20.78 1.58 8.08
CA SER A 311 20.17 0.62 7.16
C SER A 311 18.65 0.83 7.03
N ILE A 312 17.94 1.04 8.13
CA ILE A 312 16.49 1.29 8.13
C ILE A 312 16.14 2.66 7.53
N VAL A 313 16.95 3.68 7.77
CA VAL A 313 16.78 4.99 7.13
C VAL A 313 16.99 4.87 5.62
N LEU A 314 18.08 4.24 5.15
CA LEU A 314 18.29 4.01 3.71
C LEU A 314 17.24 3.07 3.10
N TYR A 315 16.69 2.14 3.88
CA TYR A 315 15.56 1.32 3.43
C TYR A 315 14.31 2.16 3.10
N ALA A 316 14.21 3.42 3.56
CA ALA A 316 13.13 4.34 3.17
C ALA A 316 13.02 4.54 1.65
N PHE A 317 14.12 4.42 0.89
CA PHE A 317 14.09 4.51 -0.58
C PHE A 317 13.22 3.42 -1.22
N SER A 318 13.04 2.27 -0.55
CA SER A 318 12.14 1.19 -1.02
C SER A 318 10.67 1.63 -1.17
N TYR A 319 10.27 2.75 -0.55
CA TYR A 319 8.91 3.31 -0.69
C TYR A 319 8.69 3.99 -2.05
N CYS A 320 9.76 4.35 -2.78
CA CYS A 320 9.64 4.84 -4.16
C CYS A 320 9.24 3.74 -5.15
N LEU A 321 9.41 2.46 -4.77
CA LEU A 321 9.08 1.32 -5.63
C LEU A 321 7.58 1.23 -5.96
N GLU A 322 6.72 1.45 -4.98
CA GLU A 322 5.28 1.27 -5.14
C GLU A 322 4.64 2.25 -6.15
N PRO A 323 4.83 3.58 -6.05
CA PRO A 323 4.27 4.52 -7.02
C PRO A 323 4.87 4.35 -8.42
N THR A 324 6.16 4.03 -8.53
CA THR A 324 6.82 3.85 -9.83
C THR A 324 6.40 2.57 -10.52
N VAL A 325 6.35 1.44 -9.81
CA VAL A 325 5.84 0.18 -10.37
C VAL A 325 4.36 0.29 -10.69
N ARG A 326 3.55 0.99 -9.87
CA ARG A 326 2.16 1.30 -10.21
C ARG A 326 2.03 2.04 -11.53
N SER A 327 2.84 3.06 -11.75
CA SER A 327 2.89 3.82 -13.01
C SER A 327 3.25 2.91 -14.20
N LEU A 328 4.27 2.06 -14.04
CA LEU A 328 4.67 1.09 -15.06
C LEU A 328 3.54 0.11 -15.40
N VAL A 329 2.91 -0.51 -14.40
CA VAL A 329 1.82 -1.47 -14.64
C VAL A 329 0.64 -0.80 -15.37
N VAL A 330 0.25 0.41 -14.95
CA VAL A 330 -0.83 1.15 -15.62
C VAL A 330 -0.46 1.51 -17.06
N SER A 331 0.80 1.92 -17.30
CA SER A 331 1.26 2.27 -18.63
C SER A 331 1.29 1.07 -19.59
N MET A 332 1.63 -0.12 -19.10
CA MET A 332 1.74 -1.35 -19.88
C MET A 332 0.40 -2.09 -20.05
N GLY A 333 -0.55 -1.87 -19.15
CA GLY A 333 -1.85 -2.52 -19.17
C GLY A 333 -2.97 -1.72 -19.84
N ARG A 334 -2.65 -0.66 -20.60
CA ARG A 334 -3.64 0.25 -21.23
C ARG A 334 -4.83 -0.47 -21.89
N GLY A 335 -4.59 -1.59 -22.57
CA GLY A 335 -5.64 -2.39 -23.23
C GLY A 335 -6.63 -3.10 -22.30
N ALA A 336 -6.32 -3.28 -21.01
CA ALA A 336 -7.17 -3.98 -20.04
C ALA A 336 -8.06 -3.06 -19.19
N GLY A 337 -7.92 -1.74 -19.35
CA GLY A 337 -8.63 -0.73 -18.55
C GLY A 337 -7.98 -0.47 -17.19
N THR A 338 -7.71 0.81 -16.89
CA THR A 338 -6.98 1.25 -15.67
C THR A 338 -7.60 0.75 -14.37
N GLY A 339 -8.94 0.65 -14.29
CA GLY A 339 -9.64 0.16 -13.12
C GLY A 339 -9.35 -1.32 -12.80
N SER A 340 -9.32 -2.17 -13.84
CA SER A 340 -9.01 -3.60 -13.70
C SER A 340 -7.56 -3.82 -13.26
N ILE A 341 -6.62 -3.05 -13.81
CA ILE A 341 -5.19 -3.11 -13.42
C ILE A 341 -5.00 -2.75 -11.95
N VAL A 342 -5.59 -1.63 -11.53
CA VAL A 342 -5.48 -1.20 -10.12
C VAL A 342 -6.11 -2.24 -9.21
N SER A 343 -7.26 -2.80 -9.59
CA SER A 343 -7.89 -3.89 -8.84
C SER A 343 -6.99 -5.13 -8.73
N ALA A 344 -6.29 -5.51 -9.81
CA ALA A 344 -5.32 -6.61 -9.81
C ALA A 344 -4.16 -6.33 -8.83
N MET A 345 -3.64 -5.10 -8.84
CA MET A 345 -2.59 -4.68 -7.91
C MET A 345 -3.05 -4.75 -6.45
N GLU A 346 -4.26 -4.27 -6.14
CA GLU A 346 -4.79 -4.32 -4.77
C GLU A 346 -5.00 -5.78 -4.30
N VAL A 347 -5.46 -6.66 -5.19
CA VAL A 347 -5.57 -8.10 -4.89
C VAL A 347 -4.20 -8.68 -4.57
N LEU A 348 -3.18 -8.38 -5.37
CA LEU A 348 -1.81 -8.86 -5.13
C LEU A 348 -1.22 -8.29 -3.85
N THR A 349 -1.49 -7.03 -3.51
CA THR A 349 -1.07 -6.42 -2.26
C THR A 349 -1.68 -7.15 -1.07
N ALA A 350 -2.98 -7.43 -1.08
CA ALA A 350 -3.62 -8.16 0.01
C ALA A 350 -3.11 -9.61 0.13
N VAL A 351 -2.88 -10.30 -1.00
CA VAL A 351 -2.22 -11.63 -1.01
C VAL A 351 -0.81 -11.52 -0.43
N SER A 352 -0.06 -10.46 -0.76
CA SER A 352 1.29 -10.27 -0.24
C SER A 352 1.32 -10.11 1.29
N ILE A 353 0.36 -9.38 1.86
CA ILE A 353 0.22 -9.19 3.31
C ILE A 353 -0.19 -10.49 3.98
N ALA A 354 -1.16 -11.21 3.42
CA ALA A 354 -1.62 -12.50 3.94
C ALA A 354 -0.51 -13.55 3.96
N ILE A 355 0.35 -13.58 2.94
CA ILE A 355 1.51 -14.49 2.87
C ILE A 355 2.61 -14.05 3.84
N ALA A 356 2.83 -12.74 4.00
CA ALA A 356 3.89 -12.22 4.86
C ALA A 356 3.71 -12.62 6.33
N GLY A 357 2.48 -12.63 6.86
CA GLY A 357 2.19 -12.98 8.26
C GLY A 357 2.79 -14.32 8.71
N PRO A 358 2.40 -15.46 8.11
CA PRO A 358 2.97 -16.76 8.45
C PRO A 358 4.50 -16.83 8.29
N ILE A 359 5.04 -16.15 7.28
CA ILE A 359 6.50 -16.09 7.06
C ILE A 359 7.17 -15.30 8.20
N ILE A 360 6.62 -14.17 8.62
CA ILE A 360 7.11 -13.38 9.77
C ILE A 360 7.22 -14.28 11.00
N ALA A 361 6.13 -14.93 11.40
CA ALA A 361 6.11 -15.78 12.59
C ALA A 361 7.10 -16.97 12.48
N ALA A 362 7.15 -17.64 11.33
CA ALA A 362 8.03 -18.78 11.13
C ALA A 362 9.52 -18.38 11.16
N THR A 363 9.88 -17.29 10.49
CA THR A 363 11.26 -16.82 10.39
C THR A 363 11.75 -16.20 11.70
N PHE A 364 10.89 -15.49 12.42
CA PHE A 364 11.21 -14.92 13.72
C PHE A 364 11.45 -16.02 14.77
N ARG A 365 10.57 -17.03 14.81
CA ARG A 365 10.74 -18.21 15.67
C ARG A 365 12.02 -18.97 15.34
N LEU A 366 12.32 -19.18 14.06
CA LEU A 366 13.55 -19.86 13.64
C LEU A 366 14.79 -19.03 14.01
N GLY A 367 14.76 -17.71 13.78
CA GLY A 367 15.85 -16.81 14.13
C GLY A 367 16.14 -16.79 15.63
N MET A 368 15.10 -16.83 16.47
CA MET A 368 15.29 -16.89 17.92
C MET A 368 15.84 -18.22 18.41
N LYS A 369 15.40 -19.35 17.83
CA LYS A 369 15.98 -20.67 18.14
C LYS A 369 17.45 -20.79 17.79
N LEU A 370 17.87 -20.19 16.67
CA LEU A 370 19.26 -20.21 16.23
C LEU A 370 20.13 -19.25 17.06
N GLY A 371 19.55 -18.14 17.53
CA GLY A 371 20.22 -17.15 18.37
C GLY A 371 21.37 -16.41 17.67
N GLY A 372 22.04 -15.52 18.41
CA GLY A 372 23.18 -14.74 17.89
C GLY A 372 22.82 -13.91 16.66
N ASP A 373 23.62 -14.00 15.61
CA ASP A 373 23.43 -13.24 14.36
C ASP A 373 22.24 -13.73 13.52
N TRP A 374 21.74 -14.95 13.80
CA TRP A 374 20.57 -15.50 13.14
C TRP A 374 19.25 -14.90 13.64
N ILE A 375 19.26 -14.07 14.67
CA ILE A 375 18.09 -13.24 15.04
C ILE A 375 17.69 -12.33 13.86
N GLY A 376 18.65 -11.97 12.99
CA GLY A 376 18.41 -11.19 11.76
C GLY A 376 17.75 -11.97 10.62
N LEU A 377 17.45 -13.26 10.79
CA LEU A 377 16.91 -14.13 9.75
C LEU A 377 15.67 -13.58 9.01
N PRO A 378 14.67 -12.96 9.68
CA PRO A 378 13.53 -12.36 8.99
C PRO A 378 13.94 -11.29 7.98
N MET A 379 15.01 -10.53 8.26
CA MET A 379 15.52 -9.47 7.38
C MET A 379 16.18 -10.06 6.14
N TYR A 380 17.01 -11.10 6.30
CA TYR A 380 17.65 -11.79 5.18
C TYR A 380 16.61 -12.48 4.27
N ILE A 381 15.62 -13.15 4.87
CA ILE A 381 14.55 -13.80 4.10
C ILE A 381 13.68 -12.75 3.40
N GLY A 382 13.39 -11.63 4.05
CA GLY A 382 12.72 -10.48 3.43
C GLY A 382 13.45 -9.99 2.19
N GLY A 383 14.77 -9.75 2.28
CA GLY A 383 15.61 -9.40 1.14
C GLY A 383 15.61 -10.48 0.06
N GLY A 384 15.76 -11.75 0.44
CA GLY A 384 15.76 -12.89 -0.47
C GLY A 384 14.46 -13.04 -1.27
N ILE A 385 13.30 -12.85 -0.63
CA ILE A 385 11.98 -12.89 -1.29
C ILE A 385 11.82 -11.76 -2.31
N MET A 386 12.47 -10.62 -2.12
CA MET A 386 12.44 -9.52 -3.10
C MET A 386 13.31 -9.80 -4.33
N VAL A 387 14.30 -10.70 -4.26
CA VAL A 387 15.25 -10.96 -5.37
C VAL A 387 14.56 -11.37 -6.66
N PRO A 388 13.60 -12.32 -6.70
CA PRO A 388 12.85 -12.62 -7.92
C PRO A 388 12.15 -11.40 -8.52
N GLY A 389 11.54 -10.56 -7.68
CA GLY A 389 10.91 -9.32 -8.13
C GLY A 389 11.93 -8.31 -8.67
N ALA A 390 13.09 -8.19 -8.04
CA ALA A 390 14.20 -7.36 -8.51
C ALA A 390 14.74 -7.85 -9.87
N LEU A 391 14.90 -9.16 -10.03
CA LEU A 391 15.34 -9.78 -11.29
C LEU A 391 14.34 -9.52 -12.40
N ILE A 392 13.03 -9.64 -12.15
CA ILE A 392 12.00 -9.32 -13.13
C ILE A 392 12.12 -7.86 -13.57
N LEU A 393 12.18 -6.90 -12.63
CA LEU A 393 12.31 -5.47 -12.94
C LEU A 393 13.60 -5.13 -13.70
N TRP A 394 14.68 -5.84 -13.42
CA TRP A 394 15.97 -5.63 -14.06
C TRP A 394 16.03 -6.22 -15.49
N LEU A 395 15.45 -7.40 -15.67
CA LEU A 395 15.43 -8.11 -16.95
C LEU A 395 14.35 -7.56 -17.90
N MET A 396 13.27 -7.00 -17.37
CA MET A 396 12.23 -6.38 -18.18
C MET A 396 12.77 -5.17 -18.93
N ARG A 397 12.69 -5.23 -20.26
CA ARG A 397 12.81 -4.06 -21.13
C ARG A 397 11.42 -3.45 -21.28
N PHE A 398 11.32 -2.20 -20.86
CA PHE A 398 10.16 -1.36 -21.13
C PHE A 398 10.39 -0.82 -22.54
N ASP A 399 9.63 -1.32 -23.52
CA ASP A 399 9.89 -1.07 -24.95
C ASP A 399 9.88 0.43 -25.23
N GLU A 400 10.92 0.89 -25.94
CA GLU A 400 11.02 2.28 -26.42
C GLU A 400 9.87 2.64 -27.37
N GLU A 401 9.28 1.67 -28.08
CA GLU A 401 8.10 1.86 -28.96
C GLU A 401 6.88 2.43 -28.24
N ILE A 402 6.53 1.92 -27.05
CA ILE A 402 5.42 2.47 -26.24
C ILE A 402 5.77 3.88 -25.77
N ALA A 403 7.05 4.15 -25.52
CA ALA A 403 7.52 5.44 -25.08
C ALA A 403 7.55 6.46 -26.23
N GLU A 404 7.86 6.03 -27.46
CA GLU A 404 7.78 6.80 -28.71
C GLU A 404 6.33 7.11 -29.07
N GLU A 405 5.42 6.12 -29.05
CA GLU A 405 3.98 6.34 -29.24
C GLU A 405 3.42 7.38 -28.24
N LEU A 406 3.85 7.31 -26.97
CA LEU A 406 3.43 8.27 -25.95
C LEU A 406 4.07 9.66 -26.10
N ALA A 407 5.27 9.73 -26.67
CA ALA A 407 5.92 11.00 -26.96
C ALA A 407 5.24 11.68 -28.15
N GLU A 408 4.98 10.96 -29.23
CA GLU A 408 4.28 11.44 -30.42
C GLU A 408 2.85 11.92 -30.10
N GLU A 409 2.10 11.17 -29.28
CA GLU A 409 0.75 11.56 -28.85
C GLU A 409 0.76 12.82 -27.97
N SER A 410 1.82 13.02 -27.16
CA SER A 410 1.99 14.21 -26.34
C SER A 410 2.40 15.45 -27.12
N GLU A 411 3.15 15.28 -28.21
CA GLU A 411 3.53 16.37 -29.13
C GLU A 411 2.38 16.71 -30.10
N GLY A 412 1.50 15.77 -30.43
CA GLY A 412 0.28 16.04 -31.22
C GLY A 412 -0.85 16.75 -30.48
N LEU A 413 -0.72 16.91 -29.15
CA LEU A 413 -1.69 17.57 -28.25
C LEU A 413 -1.25 18.99 -27.78
N LEU A 414 -0.07 19.45 -28.20
CA LEU A 414 0.42 20.83 -28.03
C LEU A 414 0.30 21.60 -29.35
#